data_AF-A0A7C9RKU4-F1
#
_entry.id   AF-A0A7C9RKU4-F1
#
_cell.length_a   1.000
_cell.length_b   1.000
_cell.length_c   1.000
_cell.angle_alpha   90.00
_cell.angle_beta   90.00
_cell.angle_gamma   90.00
#
_symmetry.space_group_name_H-M   'P 1'
#
loop_
_entity.id
_entity.type
_entity.pdbx_description
1 polymer ?
#
loop_
_entity_poly.entity_id
_entity_poly.type
_entity_poly.pdbx_seq_one_letter_code
_entity_poly.pdbx_strand_id
1 'polypeptide(L)'
;MARPELVSGEVLNGFLVEEQVHRGGMATLWRVSHPDHPQPMLMKVPRFGDSPDPAAIVSFEMEQMILPRLSGIHVPKFIALGDFSTPQPYIVM
;
A
#
# COMPACT_ATOMS: atom_id res chain seq x y z
N MET A 1 13.50 6.47 -9.87
CA MET A 1 13.28 7.50 -8.83
C MET A 1 11.94 7.21 -8.19
N ALA A 2 11.84 7.24 -6.86
CA ALA A 2 10.56 7.06 -6.15
C ALA A 2 9.57 8.14 -6.61
N ARG A 3 8.31 7.76 -6.86
CA ARG A 3 7.26 8.70 -7.23
C ARG A 3 6.97 9.64 -6.04
N PRO A 4 6.55 10.91 -6.29
CA PRO A 4 6.06 11.80 -5.23
C PRO A 4 4.97 11.14 -4.36
N GLU A 5 4.77 11.66 -3.14
CA GLU A 5 3.76 11.18 -2.19
C GLU A 5 2.38 11.09 -2.89
N LEU A 6 1.66 10.01 -2.61
CA LEU A 6 0.35 9.72 -3.19
C LEU A 6 -0.61 10.91 -2.98
N VAL A 7 -1.51 11.16 -3.93
CA VAL A 7 -2.45 12.29 -3.89
C VAL A 7 -3.88 11.79 -4.05
N SER A 8 -4.80 12.36 -3.26
CA SER A 8 -6.24 12.12 -3.41
C SER A 8 -6.72 12.44 -4.83
N GLY A 9 -7.58 11.57 -5.37
CA GLY A 9 -8.17 11.67 -6.70
C GLY A 9 -7.36 10.98 -7.81
N GLU A 10 -6.13 10.56 -7.55
CA GLU A 10 -5.34 9.84 -8.55
C GLU A 10 -5.71 8.36 -8.64
N VAL A 11 -5.41 7.74 -9.78
CA VAL A 11 -5.59 6.30 -9.98
C VAL A 11 -4.23 5.61 -9.98
N LEU A 12 -4.07 4.62 -9.09
CA LEU A 12 -2.89 3.78 -9.01
C LEU A 12 -3.29 2.33 -9.29
N ASN A 13 -2.84 1.76 -10.41
CA ASN A 13 -3.12 0.38 -10.82
C ASN A 13 -4.62 0.02 -10.76
N GLY A 14 -5.48 0.93 -11.21
CA GLY A 14 -6.94 0.78 -11.21
C GLY A 14 -7.63 1.19 -9.91
N PHE A 15 -6.89 1.37 -8.81
CA PHE A 15 -7.45 1.85 -7.54
C PHE A 15 -7.54 3.37 -7.54
N LEU A 16 -8.74 3.90 -7.29
CA LEU A 16 -8.95 5.32 -7.03
C LEU A 16 -8.48 5.62 -5.60
N VAL A 17 -7.54 6.56 -5.46
CA VAL A 17 -7.05 7.04 -4.18
C VAL A 17 -8.01 8.08 -3.64
N GLU A 18 -8.66 7.82 -2.51
CA GLU A 18 -9.71 8.70 -1.99
C GLU A 18 -9.17 9.67 -0.95
N GLU A 19 -8.80 9.17 0.23
CA GLU A 19 -8.32 10.03 1.33
C GLU A 19 -7.14 9.38 2.06
N GLN A 20 -6.25 10.21 2.59
CA GLN A 20 -5.21 9.75 3.50
C GLN A 20 -5.82 9.54 4.88
N VAL A 21 -5.91 8.28 5.30
CA VAL A 21 -6.47 7.89 6.60
C VAL A 21 -5.44 8.06 7.70
N HIS A 22 -4.17 7.79 7.40
CA HIS A 22 -3.09 7.91 8.38
C HIS A 22 -1.74 8.16 7.73
N ARG A 23 -0.88 8.89 8.46
CA ARG A 23 0.52 9.13 8.11
C ARG A 23 1.41 8.63 9.23
N GLY A 24 1.93 7.42 9.10
CA GLY A 24 2.84 6.80 10.05
C GLY A 24 4.31 7.09 9.72
N GLY A 25 5.24 6.62 10.56
CA GLY A 25 6.68 6.82 10.36
C GLY A 25 7.23 6.15 9.09
N MET A 26 6.81 4.92 8.82
CA MET A 26 7.33 4.10 7.71
C MET A 26 6.37 3.97 6.54
N ALA A 27 5.10 4.34 6.70
CA ALA A 27 4.07 4.17 5.68
C ALA A 27 2.94 5.18 5.82
N THR A 28 2.25 5.41 4.71
CA THR A 28 0.95 6.10 4.65
C THR A 28 -0.16 5.08 4.41
N LEU A 29 -1.33 5.34 4.98
CA LEU A 29 -2.53 4.53 4.79
C LEU A 29 -3.58 5.38 4.09
N TRP A 30 -4.16 4.84 3.02
CA TRP A 30 -5.09 5.52 2.14
C TRP A 30 -6.36 4.70 1.99
N ARG A 31 -7.51 5.36 2.05
CA ARG A 31 -8.75 4.75 1.57
C ARG A 31 -8.68 4.69 0.05
N VAL A 32 -9.03 3.54 -0.50
CA VAL A 32 -9.09 3.33 -1.95
C VAL A 32 -10.35 2.60 -2.35
N SER A 33 -10.77 2.79 -3.60
CA SER A 33 -11.90 2.08 -4.22
C SER A 33 -11.51 1.48 -5.57
N HIS A 34 -12.18 0.40 -5.97
CA HIS A 34 -11.97 -0.28 -7.25
C HIS A 34 -13.30 -0.87 -7.73
N PRO A 35 -13.67 -0.74 -9.02
CA PRO A 35 -14.97 -1.23 -9.53
C PRO A 35 -15.25 -2.72 -9.26
N ASP A 36 -14.21 -3.55 -9.31
CA ASP A 36 -14.32 -5.00 -9.08
C ASP A 36 -14.34 -5.40 -7.60
N HIS A 37 -14.18 -4.44 -6.68
CA HIS A 37 -14.09 -4.67 -5.24
C HIS A 37 -15.05 -3.74 -4.49
N PRO A 38 -16.29 -4.20 -4.23
CA PRO A 38 -17.33 -3.34 -3.62
C PRO A 38 -17.11 -3.10 -2.12
N GLN A 39 -16.27 -3.88 -1.45
CA GLN A 39 -15.94 -3.68 -0.04
C GLN A 39 -15.02 -2.46 0.18
N PRO A 40 -15.04 -1.82 1.37
CA PRO A 40 -14.04 -0.83 1.73
C PRO A 40 -12.63 -1.42 1.72
N MET A 41 -11.66 -0.65 1.21
CA MET A 41 -10.26 -1.08 1.12
C MET A 41 -9.31 -0.02 1.66
N LEU A 42 -8.18 -0.49 2.19
CA LEU A 42 -7.08 0.32 2.66
C LEU A 42 -5.81 -0.02 1.89
N MET A 43 -5.21 0.98 1.27
CA MET A 43 -3.90 0.88 0.63
C MET A 43 -2.83 1.38 1.58
N LYS A 44 -1.88 0.51 1.91
CA LYS A 44 -0.65 0.88 2.62
C LYS A 44 0.47 1.10 1.61
N VAL A 45 1.10 2.26 1.70
CA VAL A 45 2.20 2.69 0.82
C VAL A 45 3.41 3.03 1.69
N PRO A 46 4.58 2.40 1.49
CA PRO A 46 5.77 2.67 2.28
C PRO A 46 6.31 4.07 1.95
N ARG A 47 6.97 4.68 2.94
CA ARG A 47 7.66 5.95 2.77
C ARG A 47 9.16 5.71 2.78
N PHE A 48 9.79 6.13 1.71
CA PHE A 48 11.24 6.16 1.58
C PHE A 48 11.67 7.63 1.68
N GLY A 49 12.43 7.96 2.73
CA GLY A 49 13.08 9.27 2.79
C GLY A 49 14.18 9.39 1.73
N ASP A 50 14.88 10.54 1.71
CA ASP A 50 15.98 10.79 0.76
C ASP A 50 17.12 9.75 0.87
N SER A 51 17.29 9.17 2.06
CA SER A 51 18.09 7.97 2.31
C SER A 51 17.17 6.89 2.87
N PRO A 52 16.67 5.95 2.03
CA PRO A 52 15.78 4.91 2.51
C PRO A 52 16.52 4.01 3.49
N ASP A 53 15.99 3.93 4.71
CA ASP A 53 16.39 2.91 5.68
C ASP A 53 16.14 1.53 5.06
N PRO A 54 17.18 0.68 4.90
CA PRO A 54 17.00 -0.67 4.38
C PRO A 54 15.95 -1.47 5.17
N ALA A 55 15.79 -1.20 6.47
CA ALA A 55 14.77 -1.84 7.29
C ALA A 55 13.35 -1.50 6.82
N ALA A 56 13.09 -0.28 6.33
CA ALA A 56 11.79 0.12 5.82
C ALA A 56 11.44 -0.60 4.52
N ILE A 57 12.43 -0.80 3.63
CA ILE A 57 12.26 -1.56 2.39
C ILE A 57 12.00 -3.04 2.70
N VAL A 58 12.94 -3.67 3.43
CA VAL A 58 12.90 -5.12 3.70
C VAL A 58 11.67 -5.50 4.52
N SER A 59 11.29 -4.69 5.52
CA SER A 59 10.08 -4.96 6.30
C SER A 59 8.83 -4.91 5.43
N PHE A 60 8.75 -3.96 4.49
CA PHE A 60 7.61 -3.87 3.59
C PHE A 60 7.56 -5.01 2.57
N GLU A 61 8.72 -5.46 2.06
CA GLU A 61 8.81 -6.68 1.25
C GLU A 61 8.32 -7.91 2.03
N MET A 62 8.72 -8.05 3.29
CA MET A 62 8.24 -9.14 4.15
C MET A 62 6.72 -9.11 4.31
N GLU A 63 6.12 -7.93 4.50
CA GLU A 63 4.66 -7.80 4.56
C GLU A 63 3.99 -8.28 3.25
N GLN A 64 4.52 -7.89 2.09
CA GLN A 64 4.04 -8.34 0.78
C GLN A 64 4.20 -9.85 0.56
N MET A 65 5.20 -10.48 1.20
CA MET A 65 5.36 -11.93 1.16
C MET A 65 4.41 -12.66 2.13
N ILE A 66 4.19 -12.11 3.32
CA ILE A 66 3.44 -12.78 4.38
C ILE A 66 1.93 -12.61 4.20
N LEU A 67 1.43 -11.37 4.06
CA LEU A 67 -0.01 -11.09 4.10
C LEU A 67 -0.84 -11.89 3.07
N PRO A 68 -0.41 -12.07 1.80
CA PRO A 68 -1.18 -12.84 0.82
C PRO A 68 -1.36 -14.32 1.17
N ARG A 69 -0.56 -14.85 2.11
CA ARG A 69 -0.60 -16.24 2.56
C ARG A 69 -1.45 -16.43 3.82
N LEU A 70 -1.88 -15.34 4.46
CA LEU A 70 -2.69 -15.38 5.66
C LEU A 70 -4.18 -15.37 5.34
N SER A 71 -4.98 -16.02 6.18
CA SER A 71 -6.45 -16.01 6.10
C SER A 71 -7.06 -16.13 7.49
N GLY A 72 -8.29 -15.64 7.65
CA GLY A 72 -9.06 -15.71 8.91
C GLY A 72 -9.48 -14.34 9.44
N ILE A 73 -10.26 -14.33 10.52
CA ILE A 73 -10.87 -13.11 11.07
C ILE A 73 -9.88 -12.13 11.74
N HIS A 74 -8.68 -12.61 12.04
CA HIS A 74 -7.66 -11.84 12.78
C HIS A 74 -6.65 -11.14 11.86
N VAL A 75 -6.75 -11.34 10.55
CA VAL A 75 -5.83 -10.78 9.56
C VAL A 75 -6.62 -9.97 8.53
N PRO A 76 -6.08 -8.84 8.03
CA PRO A 76 -6.67 -8.15 6.91
C PRO A 76 -6.76 -9.06 5.69
N LYS A 77 -7.83 -8.92 4.91
CA LYS A 77 -8.00 -9.69 3.69
C LYS A 77 -7.09 -9.11 2.60
N PHE A 78 -6.14 -9.88 2.11
CA PHE A 78 -5.33 -9.45 0.97
C PHE A 78 -6.18 -9.26 -0.29
N ILE A 79 -5.96 -8.16 -1.02
CA ILE A 79 -6.64 -7.83 -2.28
C ILE A 79 -5.64 -7.75 -3.44
N ALA A 80 -4.62 -6.91 -3.32
CA ALA A 80 -3.63 -6.69 -4.35
C ALA A 80 -2.32 -6.15 -3.76
N LEU A 81 -1.24 -6.25 -4.52
CA LEU A 81 0.02 -5.58 -4.21
C LEU A 81 0.64 -5.01 -5.49
N GLY A 82 1.42 -3.94 -5.32
CA GLY A 82 2.32 -3.40 -6.33
C GLY A 82 3.74 -3.62 -5.85
N ASP A 83 4.57 -4.24 -6.68
CA ASP A 83 5.97 -4.53 -6.36
C ASP A 83 6.87 -3.30 -6.53
N PHE A 84 8.14 -3.48 -6.15
CA PHE A 84 9.19 -2.48 -6.30
C PHE A 84 9.68 -2.31 -7.75
N SER A 85 9.17 -3.10 -8.70
CA SER A 85 9.39 -2.88 -10.14
C SER A 85 8.65 -1.64 -10.63
N THR A 86 7.63 -1.19 -9.88
CA THR A 86 6.96 0.09 -10.09
C THR A 86 7.50 1.18 -9.17
N PRO A 87 7.42 2.47 -9.55
CA PRO A 87 7.88 3.58 -8.71
C PRO A 87 7.14 3.74 -7.37
N GLN A 88 6.04 3.02 -7.16
CA GLN A 88 5.17 3.14 -5.99
C GLN A 88 4.69 1.76 -5.53
N PRO A 89 5.48 1.05 -4.71
CA PRO A 89 5.03 -0.22 -4.14
C PRO A 89 3.87 0.02 -3.16
N TYR A 90 2.97 -0.94 -3.05
CA TYR A 90 1.82 -0.86 -2.14
C TYR A 90 1.27 -2.24 -1.80
N ILE A 91 0.43 -2.30 -0.76
CA ILE A 91 -0.43 -3.45 -0.47
C ILE A 91 -1.86 -2.96 -0.18
N VAL A 92 -2.84 -3.59 -0.79
CA VAL A 92 -4.28 -3.31 -0.59
C VAL A 92 -4.90 -4.44 0.21
N MET A 93 -5.64 -4.05 1.25
CA MET A 93 -6.34 -4.94 2.17
C MET A 93 -7.74 -4.44 2.54
#